data_AF-A0A7X6CL70-F1
#
_entry.id   AF-A0A7X6CL70-F1
#
_cell.length_a   1.000
_cell.length_b   1.000
_cell.length_c   1.000
_cell.angle_alpha   90.00
_cell.angle_beta   90.00
_cell.angle_gamma   90.00
#
_symmetry.space_group_name_H-M   'P 1'
#
loop_
_entity.id
_entity.type
_entity.pdbx_description
1 polymer ?
#
loop_
_entity_poly.entity_id
_entity_poly.type
_entity_poly.pdbx_seq_one_letter_code
_entity_poly.pdbx_strand_id
1 'polypeptide(L)'
;MNRAQQAYFAEKSAFSNSIDALGIGIKTQTTNYNYSTIATKNAAFSYAVSRSETKNLPSYVGAVFLFVSPAANNEKTTLAILCEAKSFGNTQPPNPILQNDIPVCAAGSSEVVR
;
A
#
# COMPACT_ATOMS: atom_id res chain seq x y z
N MET A 1 -6.17 -3.03 -3.49
CA MET A 1 -4.84 -3.64 -3.23
C MET A 1 -4.61 -3.92 -1.75
N ASN A 2 -4.71 -2.94 -0.85
CA ASN A 2 -4.51 -3.20 0.60
C ASN A 2 -5.37 -4.33 1.17
N ARG A 3 -6.70 -4.31 0.95
CA ARG A 3 -7.59 -5.41 1.37
C ARG A 3 -7.19 -6.77 0.79
N ALA A 4 -6.68 -6.78 -0.43
CA ALA A 4 -6.22 -8.02 -1.08
C ALA A 4 -4.90 -8.51 -0.49
N GLN A 5 -3.97 -7.61 -0.14
CA GLN A 5 -2.77 -7.97 0.60
C GLN A 5 -3.11 -8.53 1.98
N GLN A 6 -4.11 -7.97 2.67
CA GLN A 6 -4.59 -8.50 3.96
C GLN A 6 -5.20 -9.89 3.80
N ALA A 7 -6.06 -10.11 2.79
CA ALA A 7 -6.63 -11.42 2.50
C ALA A 7 -5.55 -12.45 2.12
N TYR A 8 -4.64 -12.07 1.23
CA TYR A 8 -3.52 -12.93 0.82
C TYR A 8 -2.62 -13.30 2.00
N PHE A 9 -2.36 -12.36 2.92
CA PHE A 9 -1.64 -12.65 4.16
C PHE A 9 -2.42 -13.58 5.09
N ALA A 10 -3.73 -13.40 5.23
CA ALA A 10 -4.57 -14.28 6.05
C ALA A 10 -4.56 -15.73 5.51
N GLU A 11 -4.49 -15.91 4.19
CA GLU A 11 -4.48 -17.23 3.54
C GLU A 11 -3.10 -17.87 3.45
N LYS A 12 -2.05 -17.07 3.19
CA LYS A 12 -0.70 -17.56 2.87
C LYS A 12 0.34 -17.25 3.94
N SER A 13 -0.02 -16.49 4.98
CA SER A 13 0.90 -15.97 6.00
C SER A 13 2.11 -15.20 5.41
N ALA A 14 1.92 -14.62 4.22
CA ALA A 14 2.94 -13.87 3.48
C ALA A 14 2.26 -12.78 2.65
N PHE A 15 2.97 -11.69 2.38
CA PHE A 15 2.51 -10.65 1.45
C PHE A 15 2.90 -10.99 0.02
N SER A 16 2.09 -10.55 -0.95
CA SER A 16 2.38 -10.76 -2.38
C SER A 16 3.16 -9.60 -2.96
N ASN A 17 4.20 -9.88 -3.74
CA ASN A 17 4.89 -8.90 -4.59
C ASN A 17 4.32 -8.83 -6.02
N SER A 18 3.26 -9.59 -6.31
CA SER A 18 2.61 -9.63 -7.62
C SER A 18 1.14 -9.25 -7.52
N ILE A 19 0.72 -8.29 -8.35
CA ILE A 19 -0.67 -7.87 -8.46
C ILE A 19 -1.54 -9.01 -9.00
N ASP A 20 -1.03 -9.81 -9.93
CA ASP A 20 -1.75 -10.94 -10.50
C ASP A 20 -2.00 -12.03 -9.44
N ALA A 21 -1.00 -12.29 -8.58
CA ALA A 21 -1.13 -13.24 -7.48
C ALA A 21 -2.13 -12.80 -6.40
N LEU A 22 -2.44 -11.50 -6.31
CA LEU A 22 -3.51 -11.00 -5.45
C LEU A 22 -4.92 -11.35 -5.97
N GLY A 23 -5.05 -11.82 -7.22
CA GLY A 23 -6.33 -12.29 -7.77
C GLY A 23 -7.41 -11.22 -7.90
N ILE A 24 -7.05 -9.93 -7.86
CA ILE A 24 -8.00 -8.82 -7.86
C ILE A 24 -8.45 -8.37 -9.25
N GLY A 25 -7.93 -8.97 -10.32
CA GLY A 25 -8.36 -8.70 -11.70
C GLY A 25 -8.11 -7.28 -12.19
N ILE A 26 -7.16 -6.55 -11.61
CA ILE A 26 -6.78 -5.22 -12.10
C ILE A 26 -5.63 -5.32 -13.10
N LYS A 27 -5.61 -4.42 -14.08
CA LYS A 27 -4.45 -4.24 -14.94
C LYS A 27 -3.36 -3.51 -14.16
N THR A 28 -2.10 -3.92 -14.33
CA THR A 28 -0.93 -3.21 -13.79
C THR A 28 -0.76 -1.82 -14.40
N GLN A 29 -1.36 -1.56 -15.56
CA GLN A 29 -1.36 -0.26 -16.21
C GLN A 29 -2.76 0.09 -16.72
N THR A 30 -3.16 1.33 -16.48
CA THR A 30 -4.38 1.94 -17.00
C THR A 30 -4.03 3.21 -17.78
N THR A 31 -5.06 3.89 -18.29
CA THR A 31 -4.89 5.20 -18.94
C THR A 31 -4.22 6.21 -18.01
N ASN A 32 -4.55 6.15 -16.72
CA ASN A 32 -4.19 7.20 -15.76
C ASN A 32 -3.11 6.79 -14.75
N TYR A 33 -3.04 5.50 -14.42
CA TYR A 33 -2.17 5.00 -13.35
C TYR A 33 -1.38 3.76 -13.75
N ASN A 34 -0.16 3.69 -13.23
CA ASN A 34 0.64 2.48 -13.15
C ASN A 34 0.56 1.94 -11.73
N TYR A 35 0.10 0.70 -11.61
CA TYR A 35 -0.01 -0.03 -10.38
C TYR A 35 1.18 -0.95 -10.20
N SER A 36 1.79 -0.90 -9.02
CA SER A 36 2.84 -1.82 -8.63
C SER A 36 2.69 -2.20 -7.17
N THR A 37 3.32 -3.30 -6.75
CA THR A 37 3.35 -3.67 -5.35
C THR A 37 4.71 -4.24 -4.99
N ILE A 38 5.16 -3.94 -3.78
CA ILE A 38 6.40 -4.44 -3.20
C ILE A 38 6.03 -5.07 -1.88
N ALA A 39 6.41 -6.33 -1.68
CA ALA A 39 6.22 -7.02 -0.40
C ALA A 39 7.56 -7.26 0.28
N THR A 40 7.53 -7.17 1.61
CA THR A 40 8.58 -7.54 2.54
C THR A 40 8.01 -8.57 3.52
N LYS A 41 8.83 -9.05 4.47
CA LYS A 41 8.36 -9.99 5.49
C LYS A 41 7.26 -9.40 6.39
N ASN A 42 7.34 -8.10 6.68
CA ASN A 42 6.50 -7.43 7.68
C ASN A 42 5.59 -6.36 7.08
N ALA A 43 5.67 -6.08 5.78
CA ALA A 43 4.85 -5.08 5.15
C ALA A 43 4.67 -5.31 3.65
N ALA A 44 3.53 -4.89 3.11
CA ALA A 44 3.29 -4.75 1.69
C ALA A 44 3.02 -3.29 1.36
N PHE A 45 3.64 -2.79 0.29
CA PHE A 45 3.43 -1.47 -0.28
C PHE A 45 2.75 -1.63 -1.63
N SER A 46 1.70 -0.87 -1.88
CA SER A 46 0.93 -0.86 -3.12
C SER A 46 0.94 0.55 -3.67
N TYR A 47 1.40 0.73 -4.90
CA TYR A 47 1.52 2.05 -5.52
C TYR A 47 0.50 2.19 -6.63
N ALA A 48 -0.04 3.39 -6.78
CA ALA A 48 -0.77 3.84 -7.95
C ALA A 48 -0.13 5.16 -8.39
N VAL A 49 0.88 5.07 -9.24
CA VAL A 49 1.63 6.23 -9.73
C VAL A 49 0.92 6.79 -10.95
N SER A 50 0.57 8.08 -10.94
CA SER A 50 -0.09 8.69 -12.09
C SER A 50 0.85 8.74 -13.29
N ARG A 51 0.30 8.63 -14.49
CA ARG A 51 1.10 8.67 -15.72
C ARG A 51 1.47 10.11 -16.06
N SER A 52 2.61 10.29 -16.71
CA SER A 52 3.12 11.63 -17.09
C SER A 52 2.16 12.40 -18.00
N GLU A 53 1.29 11.70 -18.72
CA GLU A 53 0.22 12.27 -19.56
C GLU A 53 -0.91 12.91 -18.72
N THR A 54 -1.08 12.48 -17.47
CA THR A 54 -2.10 12.97 -16.54
C THR A 54 -1.48 13.90 -15.49
N LYS A 55 -1.13 15.12 -15.91
CA LYS A 55 -0.44 16.11 -15.03
C LYS A 55 -1.24 16.58 -13.81
N ASN A 56 -2.53 16.29 -13.74
CA ASN A 56 -3.42 16.73 -12.66
C ASN A 56 -3.89 15.60 -11.74
N LEU A 57 -3.33 14.40 -11.86
CA LEU A 57 -3.69 13.27 -11.00
C LEU A 57 -2.63 13.07 -9.91
N PRO A 58 -3.03 13.02 -8.63
CA PRO A 58 -2.12 12.69 -7.54
C PRO A 58 -1.78 11.21 -7.58
N SER A 59 -0.56 10.87 -7.17
CA SER A 59 -0.14 9.47 -7.01
C SER A 59 -0.53 8.97 -5.63
N TYR A 60 -0.84 7.67 -5.50
CA TYR A 60 -1.22 7.06 -4.23
C TYR A 60 -0.24 5.96 -3.83
N VAL A 61 -0.07 5.80 -2.52
CA VAL A 61 0.63 4.67 -1.91
C VAL A 61 -0.21 4.11 -0.77
N GLY A 62 -0.53 2.83 -0.84
CA GLY A 62 -1.09 2.07 0.25
C GLY A 62 -0.01 1.23 0.92
N ALA A 63 -0.07 1.08 2.24
CA ALA A 63 0.74 0.11 2.94
C ALA A 63 -0.14 -0.80 3.80
N VAL A 64 0.30 -2.05 3.94
CA VAL A 64 -0.24 -3.02 4.89
C VAL A 64 0.94 -3.50 5.72
N PHE A 65 0.88 -3.29 7.03
CA PHE A 65 1.89 -3.69 7.97
C PHE A 65 1.41 -4.88 8.79
N LEU A 66 2.33 -5.79 9.08
CA LEU A 66 2.14 -6.85 10.05
C LEU A 66 2.42 -6.29 11.45
N PHE A 67 1.39 -6.30 12.29
CA PHE A 67 1.49 -5.94 13.70
C PHE A 67 1.31 -7.20 14.55
N VAL A 68 2.26 -7.45 15.45
CA VAL A 68 2.19 -8.55 16.41
C VAL A 68 1.89 -7.94 17.76
N SER A 69 0.68 -8.15 18.26
CA SER A 69 0.29 -7.59 19.55
C SER A 69 0.92 -8.41 20.69
N PRO A 70 1.85 -7.84 21.48
CA PRO A 70 2.40 -8.54 22.64
C PRO A 70 1.35 -8.77 23.73
N ALA A 71 0.30 -7.95 23.77
CA ALA A 71 -0.78 -8.05 24.75
C ALA A 71 -1.84 -9.12 24.41
N ALA A 72 -1.88 -9.58 23.15
CA ALA A 72 -2.85 -10.56 22.66
C ALA A 72 -2.15 -11.88 22.25
N ASN A 73 -1.31 -12.45 23.11
CA ASN A 73 -0.64 -13.74 22.86
C ASN A 73 0.14 -13.83 21.52
N ASN A 74 0.77 -12.74 21.08
CA ASN A 74 1.46 -12.65 19.78
C ASN A 74 0.52 -12.85 18.57
N GLU A 75 -0.74 -12.46 18.69
CA GLU A 75 -1.67 -12.46 17.57
C GLU A 75 -1.16 -11.54 16.45
N LYS A 76 -1.09 -12.11 15.25
CA LYS A 76 -0.69 -11.42 14.03
C LYS A 76 -1.91 -10.71 13.45
N THR A 77 -1.90 -9.39 13.53
CA THR A 77 -2.89 -8.53 12.91
C THR A 77 -2.25 -7.73 11.78
N THR A 78 -3.06 -7.21 10.87
CA THR A 78 -2.57 -6.38 9.78
C THR A 78 -3.20 -5.00 9.86
N LEU A 79 -2.36 -3.97 9.82
CA LEU A 79 -2.80 -2.57 9.80
C LEU A 79 -2.60 -2.01 8.40
N ALA A 80 -3.61 -1.34 7.85
CA ALA A 80 -3.55 -0.77 6.51
C ALA A 80 -3.66 0.76 6.57
N ILE A 81 -2.93 1.43 5.67
CA ILE A 81 -3.01 2.87 5.46
C ILE A 81 -3.03 3.17 3.97
N LEU A 82 -3.70 4.26 3.59
CA LEU A 82 -3.68 4.82 2.25
C LEU A 82 -3.22 6.26 2.33
N CYS A 83 -2.20 6.59 1.54
CA CYS A 83 -1.61 7.90 1.45
C CYS A 83 -1.70 8.43 0.03
N GLU A 84 -2.02 9.71 -0.10
CA GLU A 84 -2.05 10.46 -1.35
C GLU A 84 -0.88 11.43 -1.40
N ALA A 85 -0.16 11.47 -2.52
CA ALA A 85 0.91 12.44 -2.73
C ALA A 85 0.33 13.86 -2.83
N LYS A 86 1.01 14.80 -2.18
CA LYS A 86 0.68 16.24 -2.25
C LYS A 86 1.06 16.86 -3.58
N SER A 87 2.03 16.27 -4.29
CA SER A 87 2.45 16.70 -5.62
C SER A 87 1.73 15.89 -6.70
N PHE A 88 1.20 16.58 -7.70
CA PHE A 88 0.68 15.94 -8.91
C PHE A 88 1.80 15.42 -9.81
N GLY A 89 1.47 14.41 -10.62
CA GLY A 89 2.38 13.83 -11.60
C GLY A 89 2.97 12.47 -11.19
N ASN A 90 3.94 12.02 -11.98
CA ASN A 90 4.44 10.65 -12.02
C ASN A 90 5.50 10.31 -10.97
N THR A 91 5.56 11.08 -9.88
CA THR A 91 6.49 10.79 -8.78
C THR A 91 5.88 9.73 -7.88
N GLN A 92 6.59 8.63 -7.69
CA GLN A 92 6.20 7.60 -6.73
C GLN A 92 6.21 8.20 -5.32
N PRO A 93 5.09 8.14 -4.56
CA PRO A 93 5.06 8.65 -3.21
C PRO A 93 5.99 7.83 -2.30
N PRO A 94 6.58 8.44 -1.27
CA PRO A 94 7.43 7.73 -0.32
C PRO A 94 6.62 6.70 0.46
N ASN A 95 7.28 5.62 0.87
CA ASN A 95 6.64 4.54 1.60
C ASN A 95 6.10 5.04 2.94
N PRO A 96 4.85 4.70 3.31
CA PRO A 96 4.37 4.89 4.67
C PRO A 96 5.29 4.19 5.67
N ILE A 97 5.31 4.68 6.91
CA ILE A 97 6.12 4.13 8.00
C ILE A 97 5.21 3.73 9.16
N LEU A 98 5.68 2.81 10.01
CA LEU A 98 5.06 2.55 11.30
C LEU A 98 5.70 3.48 12.34
N GLN A 99 4.92 4.37 12.92
CA GLN A 99 5.35 5.22 14.03
C GLN A 99 4.54 4.84 15.26
N ASN A 100 5.20 4.30 16.29
CA ASN A 100 4.56 3.80 17.51
C ASN A 100 3.42 2.80 17.22
N ASP A 101 3.69 1.82 16.35
CA ASP A 101 2.73 0.80 15.89
C ASP A 101 1.52 1.33 15.12
N ILE A 102 1.50 2.62 14.79
CA ILE A 102 0.48 3.26 13.97
C ILE A 102 1.07 3.53 12.59
N PRO A 103 0.45 3.01 11.51
CA PRO A 103 0.84 3.39 10.16
C PRO A 103 0.65 4.90 9.96
N VAL A 104 1.67 5.58 9.45
CA VAL A 104 1.63 7.01 9.12
C VAL A 104 2.22 7.27 7.74
N CYS A 105 1.65 8.24 7.03
CA CYS A 105 2.13 8.65 5.73
C CYS A 105 3.48 9.40 5.84
N ALA A 106 4.41 9.07 4.95
CA ALA A 106 5.70 9.75 4.91
C ALA A 106 5.57 11.19 4.38
N ALA A 107 6.58 12.02 4.68
CA ALA A 107 6.63 13.42 4.26
C ALA A 107 6.42 13.56 2.75
N GLY A 108 5.53 14.47 2.33
CA GLY A 108 5.12 14.62 0.93
C GLY A 108 3.85 13.87 0.55
N SER A 109 3.26 13.11 1.47
CA SER A 109 1.94 12.50 1.32
C SER A 109 1.03 12.80 2.52
N SER A 110 -0.28 12.65 2.35
CA SER A 110 -1.31 12.81 3.38
C SER A 110 -2.17 11.56 3.44
N GLU A 111 -2.64 11.21 4.64
CA GLU A 111 -3.55 10.07 4.80
C GLU A 111 -4.90 10.35 4.15
N VAL A 112 -5.39 9.37 3.39
CA VAL A 112 -6.72 9.37 2.80
C VAL A 112 -7.64 8.62 3.75
N VAL A 113 -8.33 9.38 4.61
CA VAL A 113 -9.37 8.84 5.48
C VAL A 113 -10.64 8.70 4.66
N ARG A 114 -11.17 7.48 4.54
CA ARG A 114 -12.39 7.18 3.77
C ARG A 114 -13.42 6.47 4.62
#